data_AF-A0A5B1R4I8-F1
#
_entry.id   AF-A0A5B1R4I8-F1
#
_cell.length_a   1.000
_cell.length_b   1.000
_cell.length_c   1.000
_cell.angle_alpha   90.00
_cell.angle_beta   90.00
_cell.angle_gamma   90.00
#
_symmetry.space_group_name_H-M   'P 1'
#
loop_
_entity.id
_entity.type
_entity.pdbx_description
1 polymer ?
#
loop_
_entity_poly.entity_id
_entity_poly.type
_entity_poly.pdbx_seq_one_letter_code
_entity_poly.pdbx_strand_id
1 'polypeptide(L)'
;MLSRESMSSPNTLNGPNAFKSSWPGGSAHGGSYFHSCRLSVDSYCLLISGSTACAQRISVHSGIPLNQWGLPSCSYRYHMLHLEDLEIEETIKKISQDFDKGVLDFNQWSLLVEHWRDRERAIAEKMDEETKTGPQSLNEVLQSWGYTNEQAELVFRRNLDMRLENRARSRHHLFGRNTRGD
;
A
#
# COMPACT_ATOMS: atom_id res chain seq x y z
N MET A 1 32.91 54.49 0.61
CA MET A 1 32.09 54.75 1.80
C MET A 1 30.69 55.17 1.36
N LEU A 2 29.74 54.23 1.34
CA LEU A 2 28.31 54.51 1.24
C LEU A 2 27.59 53.35 1.96
N SER A 3 27.06 53.66 3.13
CA SER A 3 26.27 52.76 3.97
C SER A 3 24.85 52.64 3.41
N ARG A 4 24.32 51.42 3.37
CA ARG A 4 22.88 51.17 3.30
C ARG A 4 22.53 50.04 4.25
N GLU A 5 21.91 50.44 5.35
CA GLU A 5 21.18 49.57 6.26
C GLU A 5 19.90 49.08 5.57
N SER A 6 19.56 47.81 5.76
CA SER A 6 18.21 47.31 5.57
C SER A 6 17.89 46.36 6.70
N MET A 7 17.05 46.85 7.59
CA MET A 7 16.26 46.05 8.53
C MET A 7 15.06 45.47 7.77
N SER A 8 14.80 44.17 7.90
CA SER A 8 13.42 43.68 8.03
C SER A 8 13.40 42.23 8.54
N SER A 9 12.51 42.00 9.49
CA SER A 9 12.37 40.84 10.38
C SER A 9 11.82 39.57 9.70
N PRO A 10 12.10 38.37 10.23
CA PRO A 10 11.27 37.19 10.01
C PRO A 10 10.26 37.02 11.14
N ASN A 11 8.97 37.02 10.77
CA ASN A 11 7.86 36.60 11.62
C ASN A 11 7.88 35.08 11.80
N THR A 12 8.01 34.62 13.04
CA THR A 12 7.86 33.21 13.43
C THR A 12 6.36 32.93 13.65
N LEU A 13 5.73 32.26 12.69
CA LEU A 13 4.35 31.78 12.80
C LEU A 13 4.32 30.47 13.60
N ASN A 14 3.73 30.56 14.80
CA ASN A 14 3.41 29.44 15.68
C ASN A 14 2.27 28.57 15.12
N GLY A 15 2.49 27.26 15.12
CA GLY A 15 1.55 26.25 15.66
C GLY A 15 0.42 25.73 14.75
N PRO A 16 0.45 24.44 14.34
CA PRO A 16 -0.72 23.75 13.83
C PRO A 16 -1.62 23.26 14.96
N ASN A 17 -2.90 23.66 14.92
CA ASN A 17 -3.96 23.09 15.75
C ASN A 17 -4.28 21.67 15.28
N ALA A 18 -3.95 20.68 16.12
CA ALA A 18 -4.35 19.30 15.93
C ALA A 18 -5.85 19.15 16.23
N PHE A 19 -6.67 18.95 15.19
CA PHE A 19 -8.05 18.51 15.33
C PHE A 19 -8.08 17.04 15.80
N LYS A 20 -8.32 16.83 17.10
CA LYS A 20 -8.74 15.54 17.64
C LYS A 20 -10.20 15.31 17.22
N SER A 21 -10.43 14.42 16.25
CA SER A 21 -11.76 13.82 16.04
C SER A 21 -11.71 12.34 16.42
N SER A 22 -12.44 12.04 17.49
CA SER A 22 -12.77 10.70 17.96
C SER A 22 -13.98 10.23 17.17
N TRP A 23 -13.91 9.08 16.51
CA TRP A 23 -15.07 8.44 15.88
C TRP A 23 -15.32 7.05 16.49
N PRO A 24 -16.57 6.72 16.83
CA PRO A 24 -16.98 5.37 17.15
C PRO A 24 -17.26 4.58 15.87
N GLY A 25 -16.96 3.29 15.90
CA GLY A 25 -17.16 2.36 14.81
C GLY A 25 -18.64 2.08 14.52
N GLY A 26 -18.94 1.86 13.24
CA GLY A 26 -20.25 1.44 12.75
C GLY A 26 -20.12 0.80 11.38
N SER A 27 -20.29 -0.52 11.36
CA SER A 27 -20.28 -1.44 10.22
C SER A 27 -21.46 -1.21 9.25
N ALA A 28 -21.24 -1.37 7.93
CA ALA A 28 -21.97 -2.35 7.10
C ALA A 28 -21.62 -2.28 5.59
N HIS A 29 -21.34 -3.48 5.08
CA HIS A 29 -21.27 -4.04 3.72
C HIS A 29 -21.78 -3.29 2.48
N GLY A 30 -21.00 -3.41 1.40
CA GLY A 30 -21.43 -3.29 -0.01
C GLY A 30 -20.27 -3.68 -0.94
N GLY A 31 -20.30 -4.90 -1.48
CA GLY A 31 -19.14 -5.55 -2.11
C GLY A 31 -18.83 -5.15 -3.55
N SER A 32 -17.53 -5.13 -3.83
CA SER A 32 -16.90 -5.30 -5.15
C SER A 32 -15.80 -6.34 -4.96
N TYR A 33 -15.93 -7.49 -5.63
CA TYR A 33 -15.04 -8.63 -5.46
C TYR A 33 -13.73 -8.44 -6.23
N PHE A 34 -12.81 -7.65 -5.68
CA PHE A 34 -11.40 -8.03 -5.78
C PHE A 34 -11.15 -9.02 -4.65
N HIS A 35 -10.74 -10.25 -4.99
CA HIS A 35 -10.20 -11.20 -4.02
C HIS A 35 -8.85 -10.69 -3.48
N SER A 36 -8.90 -9.61 -2.72
CA SER A 36 -7.86 -9.26 -1.77
C SER A 36 -8.02 -10.22 -0.61
N CYS A 37 -7.16 -11.24 -0.55
CA CYS A 37 -7.02 -12.08 0.62
C CYS A 37 -6.58 -11.18 1.78
N ARG A 38 -7.52 -10.54 2.48
CA ARG A 38 -7.32 -10.01 3.83
C ARG A 38 -7.17 -11.22 4.75
N LEU A 39 -5.99 -11.84 4.69
CA LEU A 39 -5.52 -12.72 5.73
C LEU A 39 -5.56 -11.89 7.02
N SER A 40 -6.32 -12.35 8.01
CA SER A 40 -6.24 -11.82 9.37
C SER A 40 -4.83 -12.17 9.86
N VAL A 41 -3.92 -11.21 9.79
CA VAL A 41 -2.51 -11.40 10.14
C VAL A 41 -2.37 -11.19 11.64
N ASP A 42 -2.55 -12.27 12.40
CA ASP A 42 -1.73 -12.46 13.59
C ASP A 42 -0.26 -12.38 13.13
N SER A 43 0.46 -11.37 13.61
CA SER A 43 1.87 -11.07 13.35
C SER A 43 2.68 -12.29 12.87
N TYR A 44 2.78 -12.47 11.55
CA TYR A 44 3.61 -13.53 10.99
C TYR A 44 5.06 -13.13 11.15
N CYS A 45 5.69 -13.58 12.23
CA CYS A 45 7.14 -13.70 12.28
C CYS A 45 7.54 -14.74 11.23
N LEU A 46 8.05 -14.30 10.07
CA LEU A 46 8.79 -15.17 9.17
C LEU A 46 10.03 -15.66 9.92
N LEU A 47 9.93 -16.83 10.57
CA LEU A 47 11.08 -17.51 11.12
C LEU A 47 11.94 -17.95 9.94
N ILE A 48 13.06 -17.26 9.76
CA ILE A 48 14.15 -17.70 8.90
C ILE A 48 14.80 -18.86 9.63
N SER A 49 14.32 -20.08 9.40
CA SER A 49 14.98 -21.30 9.88
C SER A 49 16.24 -21.55 9.04
N GLY A 50 17.27 -20.74 9.28
CA GLY A 50 18.64 -20.99 8.88
C GLY A 50 19.44 -21.34 10.13
N SER A 51 20.04 -22.52 10.12
CA SER A 51 20.97 -23.00 11.13
C SER A 51 21.99 -21.92 11.52
N THR A 52 22.20 -21.77 12.84
CA THR A 52 23.22 -20.97 13.54
C THR A 52 23.17 -19.44 13.37
N ALA A 53 22.61 -18.81 14.42
CA ALA A 53 22.97 -17.50 14.96
C ALA A 53 22.78 -16.25 14.07
N CYS A 54 21.53 -15.97 13.67
CA CYS A 54 20.90 -14.63 13.71
C CYS A 54 19.55 -14.71 12.99
N ALA A 55 18.49 -15.03 13.72
CA ALA A 55 17.14 -14.88 13.21
C ALA A 55 16.85 -13.37 13.09
N GLN A 56 17.17 -12.77 11.94
CA GLN A 56 16.70 -11.43 11.62
C GLN A 56 15.18 -11.49 11.52
N ARG A 57 14.50 -11.03 12.57
CA ARG A 57 13.07 -10.75 12.53
C ARG A 57 12.87 -9.53 11.65
N ILE A 58 12.62 -9.77 10.37
CA ILE A 58 12.08 -8.75 9.48
C ILE A 58 10.66 -8.50 9.97
N SER A 59 10.46 -7.40 10.68
CA SER A 59 9.13 -6.95 11.09
C SER A 59 8.43 -6.42 9.84
N VAL A 60 7.60 -7.26 9.23
CA VAL A 60 6.80 -6.87 8.06
C VAL A 60 5.71 -5.92 8.55
N HIS A 61 5.67 -4.68 8.04
CA HIS A 61 4.63 -3.72 8.41
C HIS A 61 3.23 -4.26 8.09
N SER A 62 2.32 -4.20 9.06
CA SER A 62 0.90 -4.50 8.86
C SER A 62 0.32 -3.46 7.91
N GLY A 63 0.10 -3.83 6.65
CA GLY A 63 -0.39 -2.91 5.61
C GLY A 63 0.25 -3.11 4.24
N ILE A 64 1.35 -3.84 4.15
CA ILE A 64 2.01 -4.12 2.88
C ILE A 64 1.09 -5.00 2.01
N PRO A 65 0.73 -4.58 0.79
CA PRO A 65 -0.08 -5.39 -0.11
C PRO A 65 0.79 -6.54 -0.64
N LEU A 66 0.60 -7.73 -0.08
CA LEU A 66 1.36 -8.92 -0.46
C LEU A 66 0.72 -9.65 -1.65
N ASN A 67 1.56 -10.15 -2.56
CA ASN A 67 1.14 -11.06 -3.63
C ASN A 67 0.95 -12.50 -3.09
N GLN A 68 0.57 -13.41 -3.97
CA GLN A 68 0.37 -14.84 -3.66
C GLN A 68 1.62 -15.55 -3.07
N TRP A 69 2.78 -14.89 -3.11
CA TRP A 69 4.05 -15.40 -2.60
C TRP A 69 4.53 -14.68 -1.33
N GLY A 70 3.69 -13.83 -0.72
CA GLY A 70 4.02 -13.11 0.50
C GLY A 70 5.03 -11.97 0.30
N LEU A 71 5.20 -11.48 -0.93
CA LEU A 71 6.08 -10.34 -1.24
C LEU A 71 5.26 -9.10 -1.60
N PRO A 72 5.78 -7.88 -1.38
CA PRO A 72 5.09 -6.67 -1.81
C PRO A 72 4.75 -6.73 -3.30
N SER A 73 3.50 -6.41 -3.63
CA SER A 73 2.95 -6.51 -4.98
C SER A 73 3.26 -5.29 -5.86
N CYS A 74 3.54 -4.15 -5.25
CA CYS A 74 3.83 -2.89 -5.91
C CYS A 74 4.88 -2.08 -5.13
N SER A 75 5.36 -0.99 -5.71
CA SER A 75 6.27 -0.07 -5.03
C SER A 75 5.61 0.62 -3.83
N TYR A 76 6.41 1.08 -2.87
CA TYR A 76 5.90 1.85 -1.73
C TYR A 76 5.17 3.13 -2.19
N ARG A 77 5.73 3.84 -3.17
CA ARG A 77 5.11 5.06 -3.73
C ARG A 77 3.75 4.78 -4.34
N TYR A 78 3.62 3.72 -5.13
CA TYR A 78 2.33 3.29 -5.69
C TYR A 78 1.35 2.93 -4.57
N HIS A 79 1.80 2.20 -3.56
CA HIS A 79 0.94 1.84 -2.43
C HIS A 79 0.39 3.07 -1.71
N MET A 80 1.22 4.09 -1.48
CA MET A 80 0.77 5.36 -0.87
C MET A 80 -0.26 6.08 -1.74
N LEU A 81 -0.04 6.16 -3.05
CA LEU A 81 -1.01 6.76 -3.97
C LEU A 81 -2.36 6.02 -3.94
N HIS A 82 -2.32 4.68 -3.87
CA HIS A 82 -3.54 3.89 -3.77
C HIS A 82 -4.27 4.09 -2.44
N LEU A 83 -3.57 4.31 -1.33
CA LEU A 83 -4.21 4.67 -0.06
C LEU A 83 -4.87 6.05 -0.13
N GLU A 84 -4.23 7.03 -0.77
CA GLU A 84 -4.82 8.35 -0.99
C GLU A 84 -6.07 8.27 -1.89
N ASP A 85 -6.04 7.45 -2.94
CA ASP A 85 -7.19 7.21 -3.83
C ASP A 85 -8.40 6.66 -3.05
N LEU A 86 -8.19 5.66 -2.18
CA LEU A 86 -9.23 5.12 -1.31
C LEU A 86 -9.79 6.19 -0.34
N GLU A 87 -8.95 7.07 0.21
CA GLU A 87 -9.40 8.16 1.07
C GLU A 87 -10.28 9.17 0.30
N ILE A 88 -9.94 9.45 -0.96
CA ILE A 88 -10.75 10.30 -1.83
C ILE A 88 -12.11 9.65 -2.11
N GLU A 89 -12.14 8.37 -2.46
CA GLU A 89 -13.38 7.63 -2.70
C GLU A 89 -14.31 7.68 -1.47
N GLU A 90 -13.76 7.42 -0.26
CA GLU A 90 -14.52 7.52 0.99
C GLU A 90 -15.05 8.94 1.23
N THR A 91 -14.25 9.96 0.91
CA THR A 91 -14.64 11.37 1.05
C THR A 91 -15.78 11.74 0.09
N ILE A 92 -15.69 11.36 -1.19
CA ILE A 92 -16.75 11.57 -2.19
C ILE A 92 -18.05 10.87 -1.75
N LYS A 93 -17.94 9.64 -1.23
CA LYS A 93 -19.09 8.89 -0.70
C LYS A 93 -19.75 9.64 0.46
N LYS A 94 -18.96 10.17 1.39
CA LYS A 94 -19.47 10.94 2.53
C LYS A 94 -20.15 12.24 2.08
N ILE A 95 -19.54 13.00 1.15
CA ILE A 95 -20.12 14.22 0.59
C ILE A 95 -21.48 13.93 -0.05
N SER A 96 -21.58 12.81 -0.77
CA SER A 96 -22.84 12.37 -1.39
C SER A 96 -23.90 12.05 -0.32
N GLN A 97 -23.53 11.35 0.75
CA GLN A 97 -24.43 11.08 1.87
C GLN A 97 -24.90 12.34 2.59
N ASP A 98 -24.03 13.34 2.73
CA ASP A 98 -24.38 14.61 3.39
C ASP A 98 -25.34 15.43 2.51
N PHE A 99 -25.19 15.37 1.18
CA PHE A 99 -26.18 15.91 0.24
C PHE A 99 -27.54 15.19 0.33
N ASP A 100 -27.55 13.85 0.35
CA ASP A 100 -28.79 13.06 0.49
C ASP A 100 -29.55 13.36 1.79
N LYS A 101 -28.83 13.74 2.85
CA LYS A 101 -29.40 14.17 4.14
C LYS A 101 -29.88 15.63 4.16
N GLY A 102 -29.67 16.38 3.07
CA GLY A 102 -29.96 17.80 2.98
C GLY A 102 -29.02 18.68 3.81
N VAL A 103 -27.86 18.18 4.21
CA VAL A 103 -26.83 18.97 4.93
C VAL A 103 -26.14 19.93 3.98
N LEU A 104 -25.95 19.51 2.72
CA LEU A 104 -25.36 20.31 1.65
C LEU A 104 -26.43 20.75 0.66
N ASP A 105 -26.31 21.98 0.17
CA ASP A 105 -27.07 22.40 -1.01
C ASP A 105 -26.44 21.85 -2.31
N PHE A 106 -27.18 21.92 -3.41
CA PHE A 106 -26.75 21.40 -4.70
C PHE A 106 -25.47 22.08 -5.23
N ASN A 107 -25.32 23.39 -5.03
CA ASN A 107 -24.17 24.13 -5.54
C ASN A 107 -22.89 23.76 -4.75
N GLN A 108 -23.00 23.64 -3.43
CA GLN A 108 -21.93 23.19 -2.55
C GLN A 108 -21.50 21.77 -2.88
N TRP A 109 -22.48 20.87 -3.03
CA TRP A 109 -22.21 19.48 -3.42
C TRP A 109 -21.50 19.41 -4.77
N SER A 110 -21.99 20.12 -5.79
CA SER A 110 -21.40 20.12 -7.13
C SER A 110 -19.95 20.59 -7.11
N LEU A 111 -19.66 21.69 -6.43
CA LEU A 111 -18.29 22.23 -6.33
C LEU A 111 -17.35 21.28 -5.58
N LEU A 112 -17.82 20.65 -4.51
CA LEU A 112 -17.02 19.69 -3.76
C LEU A 112 -16.73 18.43 -4.58
N VAL A 113 -17.75 17.87 -5.25
CA VAL A 113 -17.58 16.69 -6.10
C VAL A 113 -16.60 16.98 -7.23
N GLU A 114 -16.72 18.12 -7.92
CA GLU A 114 -15.80 18.51 -8.99
C GLU A 114 -14.35 18.59 -8.49
N HIS A 115 -14.11 19.29 -7.38
CA HIS A 115 -12.78 19.38 -6.76
C HIS A 115 -12.18 18.01 -6.43
N TRP A 116 -12.96 17.10 -5.83
CA TRP A 116 -12.46 15.77 -5.48
C TRP A 116 -12.28 14.86 -6.68
N ARG A 117 -13.10 14.99 -7.73
CA ARG A 117 -12.93 14.29 -9.02
C ARG A 117 -11.65 14.72 -9.74
N ASP A 118 -11.30 16.00 -9.70
CA ASP A 118 -10.04 16.47 -10.27
C ASP A 118 -8.84 15.92 -9.49
N ARG A 119 -8.95 15.83 -8.17
CA ARG A 119 -7.91 15.22 -7.33
C ARG A 119 -7.77 13.72 -7.60
N GLU A 120 -8.89 12.99 -7.68
CA GLU A 120 -8.94 11.57 -8.06
C GLU A 120 -8.24 11.34 -9.40
N ARG A 121 -8.54 12.15 -10.42
CA ARG A 121 -7.89 12.09 -11.74
C ARG A 121 -6.38 12.30 -11.64
N ALA A 122 -5.95 13.31 -10.89
CA ALA A 122 -4.53 13.59 -10.71
C ALA A 122 -3.77 12.46 -9.98
N ILE A 123 -4.43 11.76 -9.04
CA ILE A 123 -3.83 10.58 -8.39
C ILE A 123 -3.79 9.39 -9.35
N ALA A 124 -4.86 9.15 -10.10
CA ALA A 124 -4.92 8.08 -11.09
C ALA A 124 -3.84 8.25 -12.17
N GLU A 125 -3.60 9.47 -12.65
CA GLU A 125 -2.50 9.78 -13.58
C GLU A 125 -1.14 9.43 -12.98
N LYS A 126 -0.88 9.81 -11.72
CA LYS A 126 0.37 9.43 -11.03
C LYS A 126 0.50 7.93 -10.86
N MET A 127 -0.58 7.21 -10.54
CA MET A 127 -0.56 5.75 -10.42
C MET A 127 -0.27 5.07 -11.75
N ASP A 128 -0.81 5.59 -12.85
CA ASP A 128 -0.54 5.10 -14.20
C ASP A 128 0.93 5.38 -14.60
N GLU A 129 1.45 6.57 -14.27
CA GLU A 129 2.87 6.89 -14.42
C GLU A 129 3.77 5.93 -13.62
N GLU A 130 3.43 5.64 -12.36
CA GLU A 130 4.14 4.62 -11.55
C GLU A 130 4.08 3.23 -12.19
N THR A 131 2.96 2.88 -12.81
CA THR A 131 2.81 1.57 -13.44
C THR A 131 3.65 1.46 -14.72
N LYS A 132 3.80 2.57 -15.45
CA LYS A 132 4.58 2.66 -16.68
C LYS A 132 6.09 2.80 -16.43
N THR A 133 6.47 3.60 -15.43
CA THR A 133 7.86 4.03 -15.20
C THR A 133 8.46 3.52 -13.89
N GLY A 134 7.64 2.92 -13.02
CA GLY A 134 8.05 2.45 -11.71
C GLY A 134 8.98 1.24 -11.76
N PRO A 135 9.39 0.75 -10.58
CA PRO A 135 10.37 -0.32 -10.46
C PRO A 135 9.94 -1.55 -11.24
N GLN A 136 10.78 -1.94 -12.20
CA GLN A 136 10.48 -3.03 -13.13
C GLN A 136 10.87 -4.39 -12.55
N SER A 137 11.69 -4.40 -11.50
CA SER A 137 12.14 -5.62 -10.85
C SER A 137 11.62 -5.74 -9.41
N LEU A 138 11.42 -6.98 -8.97
CA LEU A 138 11.05 -7.28 -7.59
C LEU A 138 12.11 -6.76 -6.59
N ASN A 139 13.38 -6.70 -6.99
CA ASN A 139 14.44 -6.17 -6.15
C ASN A 139 14.26 -4.66 -5.89
N GLU A 140 13.99 -3.89 -6.93
CA GLU A 140 13.70 -2.45 -6.81
C GLU A 140 12.42 -2.19 -6.03
N VAL A 141 11.39 -3.04 -6.21
CA VAL A 141 10.18 -2.99 -5.38
C VAL A 141 10.56 -3.16 -3.91
N LEU A 142 11.30 -4.22 -3.55
CA LEU A 142 11.73 -4.45 -2.17
C LEU A 142 12.56 -3.28 -1.63
N GLN A 143 13.46 -2.71 -2.43
CA GLN A 143 14.22 -1.52 -2.03
C GLN A 143 13.30 -0.31 -1.74
N SER A 144 12.24 -0.12 -2.52
CA SER A 144 11.25 0.94 -2.26
C SER A 144 10.56 0.78 -0.91
N TRP A 145 10.51 -0.45 -0.38
CA TRP A 145 10.00 -0.77 0.96
C TRP A 145 11.07 -0.73 2.06
N GLY A 146 12.29 -0.23 1.76
CA GLY A 146 13.38 -0.05 2.72
C GLY A 146 14.28 -1.27 2.92
N TYR A 147 14.15 -2.31 2.10
CA TYR A 147 15.07 -3.45 2.14
C TYR A 147 16.42 -3.06 1.55
N THR A 148 17.52 -3.51 2.16
CA THR A 148 18.84 -3.37 1.53
C THR A 148 18.97 -4.27 0.31
N ASN A 149 19.96 -4.01 -0.57
CA ASN A 149 20.21 -4.85 -1.75
C ASN A 149 20.44 -6.32 -1.36
N GLU A 150 21.20 -6.57 -0.30
CA GLU A 150 21.51 -7.92 0.18
C GLU A 150 20.26 -8.62 0.73
N GLN A 151 19.43 -7.88 1.47
CA GLN A 151 18.17 -8.41 2.00
C GLN A 151 17.18 -8.72 0.88
N ALA A 152 17.04 -7.82 -0.09
CA ALA A 152 16.14 -7.98 -1.21
C ALA A 152 16.58 -9.15 -2.11
N GLU A 153 17.88 -9.31 -2.37
CA GLU A 153 18.40 -10.48 -3.09
C GLU A 153 18.17 -11.78 -2.34
N LEU A 154 18.35 -11.80 -1.01
CA LEU A 154 18.10 -12.97 -0.18
C LEU A 154 16.61 -13.38 -0.21
N VAL A 155 15.71 -12.40 -0.08
CA VAL A 155 14.26 -12.62 -0.19
C VAL A 155 13.90 -13.14 -1.58
N PHE A 156 14.50 -12.58 -2.63
CA PHE A 156 14.30 -13.01 -4.01
C PHE A 156 14.74 -14.46 -4.25
N ARG A 157 15.96 -14.82 -3.84
CA ARG A 157 16.49 -16.20 -3.97
C ARG A 157 15.62 -17.20 -3.23
N ARG A 158 15.27 -16.91 -1.98
CA ARG A 158 14.40 -17.79 -1.17
C ARG A 158 13.03 -17.99 -1.82
N ASN A 159 12.46 -16.94 -2.42
CA ASN A 159 11.19 -17.05 -3.12
C ASN A 159 11.30 -17.99 -4.34
N LEU A 160 12.39 -17.87 -5.12
CA LEU A 160 12.65 -18.76 -6.25
C LEU A 160 12.80 -20.22 -5.82
N ASP A 161 13.58 -20.48 -4.78
CA ASP A 161 13.80 -21.83 -4.25
C ASP A 161 12.48 -22.47 -3.81
N MET A 162 11.65 -21.72 -3.08
CA MET A 162 10.33 -22.17 -2.66
C MET A 162 9.40 -22.48 -3.84
N ARG A 163 9.45 -21.67 -4.91
CA ARG A 163 8.66 -21.91 -6.13
C ARG A 163 9.12 -23.17 -6.86
N LEU A 164 10.42 -23.40 -6.96
CA LEU A 164 10.98 -24.59 -7.57
C LEU A 164 10.61 -25.84 -6.77
N GLU A 165 10.72 -25.79 -5.44
CA GLU A 165 10.33 -26.88 -4.56
C GLU A 165 8.83 -27.19 -4.67
N ASN A 166 7.97 -26.17 -4.60
CA ASN A 166 6.52 -26.35 -4.75
C ASN A 166 6.17 -26.96 -6.12
N ARG A 167 6.85 -26.55 -7.18
CA ARG A 167 6.67 -27.12 -8.53
C ARG A 167 7.12 -28.57 -8.59
N ALA A 168 8.24 -28.92 -7.95
CA ALA A 168 8.73 -30.29 -7.88
C ALA A 168 7.74 -31.19 -7.12
N ARG A 169 7.27 -30.76 -5.95
CA ARG A 169 6.26 -31.48 -5.14
C ARG A 169 4.96 -31.67 -5.90
N SER A 170 4.45 -30.59 -6.52
CA SER A 170 3.22 -30.64 -7.34
C SER A 170 3.33 -31.66 -8.47
N ARG A 171 4.48 -31.73 -9.17
CA ARG A 171 4.72 -32.74 -10.21
C ARG A 171 4.69 -34.17 -9.63
N HIS A 172 5.33 -34.41 -8.48
CA HIS A 172 5.34 -35.74 -7.86
C HIS A 172 3.93 -36.23 -7.50
N HIS A 173 3.04 -35.34 -7.07
CA HIS A 173 1.64 -35.69 -6.78
C HIS A 173 0.83 -36.09 -8.01
N LEU A 174 1.15 -35.54 -9.18
CA LEU A 174 0.46 -35.89 -10.43
C LEU A 174 0.94 -37.25 -10.98
N PHE A 175 2.24 -37.54 -10.89
CA PHE A 175 2.77 -38.83 -11.36
C PHE A 175 2.46 -40.00 -10.41
N GLY A 176 2.39 -39.76 -9.10
CA GLY A 176 2.08 -40.81 -8.12
C GLY A 176 0.66 -41.39 -8.19
N ARG A 177 -0.27 -40.73 -8.90
CA ARG A 177 -1.64 -41.25 -9.11
C ARG A 177 -1.76 -42.21 -10.30
N ASN A 178 -0.84 -42.17 -11.25
CA ASN A 178 -0.92 -42.98 -12.47
C ASN A 178 -0.23 -44.35 -12.36
N THR A 179 0.48 -44.63 -11.25
CA THR A 179 1.23 -45.88 -11.07
C THR A 179 0.57 -46.87 -10.11
N ARG A 180 -0.68 -46.62 -9.69
CA ARG A 180 -1.38 -47.46 -8.69
C ARG A 180 -2.70 -48.06 -9.17
N GLY A 181 -2.93 -48.05 -10.48
CA GLY A 181 -4.04 -48.75 -11.13
C GLY A 181 -3.51 -49.86 -12.02
N ASP A 182 -3.05 -50.95 -11.38
CA ASP A 182 -2.95 -52.31 -11.93
C ASP A 182 -3.43 -53.27 -10.83
#